data_AF-A0A2V9WIA2-F1
#
_entry.id   AF-A0A2V9WIA2-F1
#
_cell.length_a   1.000
_cell.length_b   1.000
_cell.length_c   1.000
_cell.angle_alpha   90.00
_cell.angle_beta   90.00
_cell.angle_gamma   90.00
#
_symmetry.space_group_name_H-M   'P 1'
#
loop_
_entity.id
_entity.type
_entity.pdbx_description
1 polymer ?
#
loop_
_entity_poly.entity_id
_entity_poly.type
_entity_poly.pdbx_seq_one_letter_code
_entity_poly.pdbx_strand_id
1 'polypeptide(L)'
;MLRATLLCLLCGLSFTVTQLAASPSQPSTPVQIIYTLDGTTLSTYNIDPLTLQATLAGTLTVQTSLYAWIYPSPNGHFLYFATSNGNQSSPQLFVYATDASGAPQLPAVQKLSVKGFGGLQIDPSGHFLYMANYATGS
;
A
#
# COMPACT_ATOMS: atom_id res chain seq x y z
N MET A 1 41.50 16.71 -73.24
CA MET A 1 40.77 17.77 -72.51
C MET A 1 40.07 17.10 -71.32
N LEU A 2 40.80 16.78 -70.25
CA LEU A 2 40.99 17.55 -69.01
C LEU A 2 39.68 17.89 -68.28
N ARG A 3 39.32 17.07 -67.28
CA ARG A 3 39.22 17.50 -65.86
C ARG A 3 38.92 16.30 -64.94
N ALA A 4 39.92 15.99 -64.11
CA ALA A 4 39.81 15.19 -62.91
C ALA A 4 39.33 16.08 -61.76
N THR A 5 38.40 15.61 -60.93
CA THR A 5 38.35 16.01 -59.51
C THR A 5 37.75 14.88 -58.68
N LEU A 6 38.62 14.31 -57.85
CA LEU A 6 38.41 13.31 -56.81
C LEU A 6 38.11 14.07 -55.51
N LEU A 7 36.98 13.85 -54.81
CA LEU A 7 36.91 14.19 -53.37
C LEU A 7 35.73 13.54 -52.62
N CYS A 8 36.12 12.84 -51.55
CA CYS A 8 35.41 12.59 -50.28
C CYS A 8 34.10 11.79 -50.26
N LEU A 9 34.32 10.48 -50.11
CA LEU A 9 33.52 9.55 -49.32
C LEU A 9 33.14 10.15 -47.94
N LEU A 10 31.86 10.30 -47.64
CA LEU A 10 31.35 10.49 -46.28
C LEU A 10 29.99 9.79 -46.13
N CYS A 11 30.01 8.66 -45.43
CA CYS A 11 28.85 7.95 -44.93
C CYS A 11 27.99 8.87 -44.06
N GLY A 12 26.80 9.23 -44.53
CA GLY A 12 25.72 9.73 -43.69
C GLY A 12 24.79 8.58 -43.33
N LEU A 13 25.11 7.84 -42.27
CA LEU A 13 24.19 6.89 -41.67
C LEU A 13 22.96 7.65 -41.14
N SER A 14 21.81 7.40 -41.74
CA SER A 14 20.52 7.83 -41.24
C SER A 14 20.27 7.18 -39.87
N PHE A 15 20.51 7.91 -38.78
CA PHE A 15 20.01 7.52 -37.48
C PHE A 15 18.56 7.99 -37.36
N THR A 16 17.63 7.15 -37.82
CA THR A 16 16.25 7.22 -37.31
C THR A 16 16.31 6.79 -35.84
N VAL A 17 16.21 7.75 -34.93
CA VAL A 17 15.87 7.43 -33.54
C VAL A 17 14.44 6.90 -33.58
N THR A 18 14.29 5.58 -33.56
CA THR A 18 13.05 4.95 -33.15
C THR A 18 12.87 5.30 -31.68
N GLN A 19 12.08 6.35 -31.42
CA GLN A 19 11.56 6.60 -30.08
C GLN A 19 10.75 5.37 -29.73
N LEU A 20 11.29 4.50 -28.85
CA LEU A 20 10.46 3.50 -28.19
C LEU A 20 9.42 4.30 -27.42
N ALA A 21 8.20 4.31 -27.93
CA ALA A 21 7.06 4.72 -27.14
C ALA A 21 7.13 3.90 -25.85
N ALA A 22 7.20 4.59 -24.70
CA ALA A 22 7.00 3.93 -23.43
C ALA A 22 5.67 3.18 -23.55
N SER A 23 5.70 1.86 -23.38
CA SER A 23 4.47 1.06 -23.33
C SER A 23 3.52 1.76 -22.35
N PRO A 24 2.21 1.88 -22.68
CA PRO A 24 1.26 2.37 -21.70
C PRO A 24 1.46 1.54 -20.43
N SER A 25 1.67 2.21 -19.30
CA SER A 25 1.86 1.55 -18.01
C SER A 25 0.72 0.54 -17.85
N GLN A 26 1.05 -0.75 -17.96
CA GLN A 26 0.08 -1.81 -17.82
C GLN A 26 -0.67 -1.56 -16.51
N PRO A 27 -2.02 -1.61 -16.49
CA PRO A 27 -2.75 -1.59 -15.22
C PRO A 27 -2.12 -2.65 -14.33
N SER A 28 -1.57 -2.24 -13.19
CA SER A 28 -1.06 -3.18 -12.20
C SER A 28 -2.18 -4.17 -11.92
N THR A 29 -1.94 -5.46 -12.13
CA THR A 29 -2.91 -6.50 -11.82
C THR A 29 -3.41 -6.28 -10.39
N PRO A 30 -4.73 -6.33 -10.14
CA PRO A 30 -5.26 -6.17 -8.79
C PRO A 30 -4.55 -7.17 -7.87
N VAL A 31 -3.85 -6.67 -6.86
CA VAL A 31 -3.20 -7.50 -5.86
C VAL A 31 -4.23 -7.77 -4.78
N GLN A 32 -4.61 -9.04 -4.59
CA GLN A 32 -5.41 -9.42 -3.44
C GLN A 32 -4.48 -9.57 -2.24
N ILE A 33 -4.82 -8.96 -1.12
CA ILE A 33 -3.92 -8.87 0.05
C ILE A 33 -4.60 -9.45 1.28
N ILE A 34 -3.83 -10.19 2.08
CA ILE A 34 -4.22 -10.64 3.42
C ILE A 34 -3.23 -10.06 4.43
N TYR A 35 -3.77 -9.54 5.52
CA TYR A 35 -3.00 -9.15 6.69
C TYR A 35 -3.24 -10.14 7.83
N THR A 36 -2.18 -10.58 8.48
CA THR A 36 -2.26 -11.43 9.68
C THR A 36 -1.48 -10.79 10.81
N LEU A 37 -1.96 -10.94 12.05
CA LEU A 37 -1.23 -10.51 13.23
C LEU A 37 -0.95 -11.72 14.12
N ASP A 38 0.33 -11.99 14.36
CA ASP A 38 0.80 -12.98 15.33
C ASP A 38 1.62 -12.27 16.42
N GLY A 39 1.03 -12.16 17.62
CA GLY A 39 1.55 -11.33 18.69
C GLY A 39 1.66 -9.86 18.27
N THR A 40 2.90 -9.40 18.03
CA THR A 40 3.21 -8.05 17.54
C THR A 40 3.64 -8.03 16.07
N THR A 41 3.70 -9.19 15.42
CA THR A 41 4.16 -9.29 14.04
C THR A 41 2.98 -9.22 13.10
N LEU A 42 2.84 -8.08 12.42
CA LEU A 42 1.88 -7.90 11.34
C LEU A 42 2.53 -8.32 10.03
N SER A 43 2.00 -9.35 9.39
CA SER A 43 2.48 -9.85 8.11
C SER A 43 1.51 -9.49 7.00
N THR A 44 2.05 -9.07 5.86
CA THR A 44 1.30 -8.77 4.63
C THR A 44 1.58 -9.87 3.61
N TYR A 45 0.53 -10.48 3.08
CA TYR A 45 0.62 -11.50 2.05
C TYR A 45 -0.08 -11.05 0.79
N ASN A 46 0.60 -11.17 -0.35
CA ASN A 46 -0.02 -11.05 -1.66
C ASN A 46 -0.58 -12.41 -2.07
N ILE A 47 -1.82 -12.41 -2.52
CA ILE A 47 -2.54 -13.59 -2.97
C ILE A 47 -2.60 -13.54 -4.49
N ASP A 48 -2.06 -14.58 -5.12
CA ASP A 48 -2.26 -14.78 -6.56
C ASP A 48 -3.76 -15.05 -6.81
N PRO A 49 -4.46 -14.23 -7.60
CA PRO A 49 -5.92 -14.32 -7.75
C PRO A 49 -6.38 -15.55 -8.55
N LEU A 50 -5.47 -16.24 -9.25
CA LEU A 50 -5.79 -17.43 -10.04
C LEU A 50 -5.56 -18.72 -9.25
N THR A 51 -4.50 -18.76 -8.45
CA THR A 51 -4.05 -19.95 -7.72
C THR A 51 -4.36 -19.89 -6.22
N LEU A 52 -4.75 -18.72 -5.71
CA LEU A 52 -4.98 -18.39 -4.30
C LEU A 52 -3.76 -18.65 -3.40
N GLN A 53 -2.56 -18.74 -4.00
CA GLN A 53 -1.33 -18.93 -3.26
C GLN A 53 -0.88 -17.62 -2.61
N ALA A 54 -0.56 -17.70 -1.32
CA ALA A 54 -0.08 -16.56 -0.54
C ALA A 54 1.45 -16.46 -0.60
N THR A 55 1.95 -15.27 -0.91
CA THR A 55 3.38 -14.94 -0.88
C THR A 55 3.60 -13.81 0.13
N LEU A 56 4.56 -13.98 1.04
CA LEU A 56 4.89 -12.94 2.03
C LEU A 56 5.46 -11.71 1.31
N ALA A 57 4.78 -10.58 1.45
CA ALA A 57 5.17 -9.30 0.85
C ALA A 57 5.97 -8.43 1.83
N GLY A 58 5.66 -8.52 3.13
CA GLY A 58 6.38 -7.76 4.15
C GLY A 58 5.91 -8.05 5.56
N THR A 59 6.68 -7.59 6.54
CA THR A 59 6.35 -7.66 7.97
C THR A 59 6.59 -6.33 8.66
N LEU A 60 5.79 -6.06 9.68
CA LEU A 60 5.86 -4.86 10.51
C LEU A 60 5.67 -5.25 11.98
N THR A 61 6.54 -4.79 12.87
CA THR A 61 6.33 -4.95 14.31
C THR A 61 5.46 -3.82 14.84
N VAL A 62 4.25 -4.14 15.27
CA VAL A 62 3.32 -3.20 15.91
C VAL A 62 3.46 -3.26 17.44
N GLN A 63 2.80 -2.34 18.14
CA GLN A 63 2.79 -2.36 19.59
C GLN A 63 2.02 -3.56 20.14
N THR A 64 2.36 -4.00 21.36
CA THR A 64 1.61 -5.04 22.07
C THR A 64 0.17 -4.61 22.33
N SER A 65 -0.74 -5.58 22.23
CA SER A 65 -2.18 -5.35 22.35
C SER A 65 -2.91 -6.58 22.84
N LEU A 66 -3.87 -6.42 23.76
CA LEU A 66 -4.79 -7.50 24.13
C LEU A 66 -5.92 -7.65 23.11
N TYR A 67 -6.36 -6.54 22.55
CA TYR A 67 -7.33 -6.48 21.46
C TYR A 67 -6.73 -5.72 20.28
N ALA A 68 -6.86 -6.29 19.08
CA ALA A 68 -6.34 -5.74 17.85
C ALA A 68 -7.33 -5.93 16.70
N TRP A 69 -7.47 -4.89 15.90
CA TRP A 69 -8.27 -4.92 14.68
C TRP A 69 -7.52 -4.24 13.55
N ILE A 70 -7.58 -4.87 12.38
CA ILE A 70 -6.90 -4.41 11.16
C ILE A 70 -7.97 -4.06 10.15
N TYR A 71 -7.93 -2.84 9.62
CA TYR A 71 -8.81 -2.39 8.56
C TYR A 71 -7.97 -1.80 7.43
N PRO A 72 -7.80 -2.50 6.30
CA PRO A 72 -7.17 -1.93 5.12
C PRO A 72 -8.13 -0.97 4.42
N SER A 73 -7.59 0.15 3.93
CA SER A 73 -8.32 1.05 3.05
C SER A 73 -8.61 0.38 1.69
N PRO A 74 -9.80 0.58 1.08
CA PRO A 74 -10.12 0.02 -0.23
C PRO A 74 -9.19 0.47 -1.36
N ASN A 75 -8.61 1.67 -1.24
CA ASN A 75 -7.64 2.20 -2.21
C ASN A 75 -6.20 1.71 -1.95
N GLY A 76 -5.97 0.94 -0.88
CA GLY A 76 -4.66 0.37 -0.57
C GLY A 76 -3.60 1.39 -0.19
N HIS A 77 -3.97 2.62 0.23
CA HIS A 77 -3.02 3.67 0.62
C HIS A 77 -2.70 3.66 2.12
N PHE A 78 -3.63 3.13 2.93
CA PHE A 78 -3.51 3.07 4.38
C PHE A 78 -3.95 1.74 4.96
N LEU A 79 -3.32 1.37 6.07
CA LEU A 79 -3.77 0.33 6.99
C LEU A 79 -4.10 0.97 8.34
N TYR A 80 -5.34 0.80 8.79
CA TYR A 80 -5.80 1.25 10.10
C TYR A 80 -5.64 0.11 11.10
N PHE A 81 -4.92 0.36 12.18
CA PHE A 81 -4.68 -0.58 13.26
C PHE A 81 -5.26 -0.04 14.56
N ALA A 82 -6.42 -0.57 14.95
CA ALA A 82 -7.06 -0.23 16.21
C ALA A 82 -6.62 -1.24 17.28
N THR A 83 -6.25 -0.75 18.45
CA THR A 83 -5.63 -1.58 19.49
C THR A 83 -6.00 -1.10 20.88
N SER A 84 -6.19 -2.02 21.82
CA SER A 84 -6.39 -1.70 23.23
C SER A 84 -5.60 -2.64 24.16
N ASN A 85 -5.02 -2.05 25.20
CA ASN A 85 -4.38 -2.75 26.30
C ASN A 85 -5.24 -2.58 27.56
N GLY A 86 -6.15 -3.53 27.78
CA GLY A 86 -7.11 -3.51 28.88
C GLY A 86 -8.53 -3.59 28.37
N ASN A 87 -9.46 -2.86 28.98
CA ASN A 87 -10.83 -2.79 28.48
C ASN A 87 -10.90 -1.98 27.17
N GLN A 88 -11.92 -2.20 26.35
CA GLN A 88 -12.11 -1.53 25.05
C GLN A 88 -12.48 -0.04 25.18
N SER A 89 -12.29 0.58 26.37
CA SER A 89 -12.72 1.94 26.67
C SER A 89 -11.73 3.01 26.22
N SER A 90 -10.46 2.67 26.02
CA SER A 90 -9.41 3.60 25.56
C SER A 90 -8.53 3.02 24.45
N PRO A 91 -9.13 2.55 23.34
CA PRO A 91 -8.37 2.14 22.15
C PRO A 91 -7.48 3.26 21.60
N GLN A 92 -6.38 2.86 20.98
CA GLN A 92 -5.56 3.71 20.12
C GLN A 92 -5.76 3.28 18.67
N LEU A 93 -5.90 4.25 17.78
CA LEU A 93 -5.93 4.03 16.34
C LEU A 93 -4.61 4.51 15.74
N PHE A 94 -3.90 3.60 15.07
CA PHE A 94 -2.72 3.91 14.27
C PHE A 94 -3.09 3.85 12.80
N VAL A 95 -2.55 4.79 12.03
CA VAL A 95 -2.69 4.81 10.57
C VAL A 95 -1.31 4.64 10.00
N TYR A 96 -1.08 3.54 9.29
CA TYR A 96 0.17 3.28 8.58
C TYR A 96 -0.05 3.53 7.10
N ALA A 97 0.86 4.28 6.47
CA ALA A 97 0.91 4.32 5.01
C ALA A 97 1.37 2.95 4.49
N THR A 98 0.82 2.52 3.37
CA THR A 98 1.20 1.28 2.71
C THR A 98 2.01 1.56 1.46
N ASP A 99 2.97 0.67 1.16
CA ASP A 99 3.72 0.74 -0.09
C ASP A 99 2.95 0.12 -1.26
N ALA A 100 3.61 0.02 -2.43
CA ALA A 100 3.02 -0.55 -3.64
C ALA A 100 2.64 -2.04 -3.52
N SER A 101 3.19 -2.76 -2.54
CA SER A 101 2.80 -4.14 -2.21
C SER A 101 1.66 -4.20 -1.19
N GLY A 102 1.20 -3.05 -0.69
CA GLY A 102 0.24 -2.93 0.39
C GLY A 102 0.83 -3.18 1.78
N ALA A 103 2.15 -3.35 1.90
CA ALA A 103 2.78 -3.54 3.20
C ALA A 103 2.84 -2.21 3.97
N PRO A 104 2.37 -2.16 5.22
CA PRO A 104 2.37 -0.94 6.03
C PRO A 104 3.80 -0.57 6.46
N GLN A 105 4.07 0.73 6.52
CA GLN A 105 5.39 1.30 6.76
C GLN A 105 5.45 2.05 8.09
N LEU A 106 6.62 2.03 8.75
CA LEU A 106 6.91 2.89 9.91
C LEU A 106 7.47 4.25 9.46
N PRO A 107 7.23 5.32 10.25
CA PRO A 107 6.32 5.38 11.39
C PRO A 107 4.85 5.43 10.94
N ALA A 108 3.93 5.21 11.88
CA ALA A 108 2.53 5.54 11.64
C ALA A 108 2.40 7.02 11.25
N VAL A 109 1.68 7.31 10.17
CA VAL A 109 1.43 8.68 9.69
C VAL A 109 0.44 9.42 10.60
N GLN A 110 -0.37 8.67 11.35
CA GLN A 110 -1.27 9.24 12.35
C GLN A 110 -1.45 8.29 13.53
N LYS A 111 -1.65 8.88 14.71
CA LYS A 111 -2.04 8.19 15.94
C LYS A 111 -3.16 8.97 16.62
N LEU A 112 -4.26 8.29 16.96
CA LEU A 112 -5.40 8.90 17.63
C LEU A 112 -5.76 8.12 18.90
N SER A 113 -6.09 8.84 19.97
CA SER A 113 -6.73 8.26 21.15
C SER A 113 -8.24 8.27 20.95
N VAL A 114 -8.87 7.12 21.16
CA VAL A 114 -10.29 6.91 20.90
C VAL A 114 -10.96 6.48 22.20
N LYS A 115 -12.20 6.94 22.45
CA LYS A 115 -12.96 6.61 23.66
C LYS A 115 -14.09 5.64 23.33
N GLY A 116 -14.07 4.45 23.94
CA GLY A 116 -15.08 3.41 23.83
C GLY A 116 -15.24 2.85 22.41
N PHE A 117 -14.48 1.84 22.02
CA PHE A 117 -14.56 1.27 20.66
C PHE A 117 -15.88 0.54 20.41
N GLY A 118 -16.80 1.14 19.65
CA GLY A 118 -18.06 0.50 19.23
C GLY A 118 -17.98 -0.16 17.86
N GLY A 119 -16.95 0.17 17.07
CA GLY A 119 -16.72 -0.37 15.74
C GLY A 119 -16.22 0.69 14.76
N LEU A 120 -15.79 0.23 13.59
CA LEU A 120 -15.18 1.04 12.55
C LEU A 120 -15.69 0.60 11.17
N GLN A 121 -15.98 1.56 10.31
CA GLN A 121 -16.35 1.36 8.91
C GLN A 121 -15.58 2.32 8.01
N ILE A 122 -15.14 1.84 6.86
CA ILE A 122 -14.45 2.65 5.85
C ILE A 122 -15.40 2.84 4.67
N ASP A 123 -15.51 4.07 4.20
CA ASP A 123 -16.26 4.37 2.98
C ASP A 123 -15.68 3.56 1.80
N PRO A 124 -16.52 3.00 0.90
CA PRO A 124 -16.02 2.23 -0.25
C PRO A 124 -15.07 3.00 -1.16
N SER A 125 -15.15 4.34 -1.22
CA SER A 125 -14.22 5.19 -1.95
C SER A 125 -12.86 5.35 -1.24
N GLY A 126 -12.75 4.92 0.02
CA GLY A 126 -11.55 5.02 0.84
C GLY A 126 -11.19 6.43 1.30
N HIS A 127 -12.12 7.40 1.16
CA HIS A 127 -11.86 8.79 1.57
C HIS A 127 -12.24 9.08 3.03
N PHE A 128 -13.15 8.30 3.58
CA PHE A 128 -13.66 8.52 4.93
C PHE A 128 -13.61 7.24 5.75
N LEU A 129 -13.33 7.40 7.04
CA LEU A 129 -13.42 6.37 8.04
C LEU A 129 -14.34 6.87 9.14
N TYR A 130 -15.35 6.08 9.46
CA TYR A 130 -16.32 6.34 10.50
C TYR A 130 -16.06 5.40 11.66
N MET A 131 -16.15 5.94 12.87
CA MET A 131 -15.94 5.18 14.08
C MET A 131 -17.06 5.48 15.06
N ALA A 132 -17.74 4.43 15.48
CA ALA A 132 -18.79 4.51 16.47
C ALA A 132 -18.17 4.30 17.85
N ASN A 133 -18.62 5.09 18.82
CA ASN A 133 -18.18 4.96 20.19
C ASN A 133 -19.32 4.55 21.10
N TYR A 134 -19.06 3.66 22.07
CA TYR A 134 -20.02 3.44 23.15
C TYR A 134 -20.13 4.73 23.96
N ALA A 135 -21.37 5.12 24.30
CA ALA A 135 -21.59 6.20 25.24
C ALA A 135 -20.93 5.82 26.57
N THR A 136 -19.80 6.44 26.90
CA THR A 136 -19.24 6.35 28.24
C THR A 136 -20.17 7.18 29.11
N GLY A 137 -21.04 6.52 29.89
CA GLY A 137 -21.81 7.20 30.92
C GLY A 137 -20.87 8.04 31.77
N SER A 138 -21.08 9.35 31.75
CA SER A 138 -20.39 10.34 32.58
C SER A 138 -20.77 10.19 34.04
#